data_AF-A0A940FAN6-F1
#
_entry.id   AF-A0A940FAN6-F1
#
_cell.length_a   1.000
_cell.length_b   1.000
_cell.length_c   1.000
_cell.angle_alpha   90.00
_cell.angle_beta   90.00
_cell.angle_gamma   90.00
#
_symmetry.space_group_name_H-M   'P 1'
#
loop_
_entity.id
_entity.type
_entity.pdbx_description
1 polymer ?
#
loop_
_entity_poly.entity_id
_entity_poly.type
_entity_poly.pdbx_seq_one_letter_code
_entity_poly.pdbx_strand_id
1 'polypeptide(L)'
;MTDVTIYEVGPRDGLQNESTVVPTEAKAEFIERLVAAGLPIVEATSFVHPRWVPQLADAGELLTMLGEAGKSLPVLVPNERGLDRALELGCEHIAIFGSATETFAQRNLNRSLDEQFAMFEPTVTRAREHGLDVRAYVSMCWGDPWEGAVPVEQVVSVGKRLFDLGASQLSLGDTIGVGTAGAVGTLLDAFNAAGLPDDVLAVHFHDTYGQALANAYAAWQHGVRTFDASAGGLGGCPYAESATGNLATEDLVWMFRGLGVETGVDLDALVATSTWMAGVLGRPSPSRVVTALS
;
A
#
# COMPACT_ATOMS: atom_id res chain seq x y z
N MET A 1 -1.84 5.06 -22.90
CA MET A 1 -0.96 5.16 -21.71
C MET A 1 -1.80 5.86 -20.67
N THR A 2 -2.00 5.26 -19.50
CA THR A 2 -2.76 5.89 -18.42
C THR A 2 -1.94 7.02 -17.82
N ASP A 3 -2.58 8.12 -17.47
CA ASP A 3 -1.91 9.27 -16.85
C ASP A 3 -1.63 9.02 -15.37
N VAL A 4 -2.39 8.13 -14.72
CA VAL A 4 -2.23 7.75 -13.32
C VAL A 4 -2.26 6.23 -13.17
N THR A 5 -1.42 5.72 -12.27
CA THR A 5 -1.39 4.31 -11.85
C THR A 5 -1.98 4.18 -10.47
N ILE A 6 -2.99 3.32 -10.33
CA ILE A 6 -3.52 2.92 -9.02
C ILE A 6 -2.83 1.62 -8.61
N TYR A 7 -2.24 1.63 -7.42
CA TYR A 7 -1.63 0.47 -6.79
C TYR A 7 -2.63 -0.06 -5.75
N GLU A 8 -3.39 -1.09 -6.12
CA GLU A 8 -4.46 -1.62 -5.28
C GLU A 8 -3.88 -2.48 -4.15
N VAL A 9 -4.08 -2.06 -2.90
CA VAL A 9 -3.55 -2.73 -1.71
C VAL A 9 -4.61 -3.50 -0.92
N GLY A 10 -5.88 -3.49 -1.34
CA GLY A 10 -7.00 -4.10 -0.64
C GLY A 10 -6.79 -5.56 -0.25
N PRO A 11 -6.34 -6.46 -1.15
CA PRO A 11 -6.15 -7.88 -0.82
C PRO A 11 -5.07 -8.14 0.25
N ARG A 12 -4.07 -7.25 0.36
CA ARG A 12 -3.01 -7.34 1.37
C ARG A 12 -3.29 -6.42 2.55
N ASP A 13 -3.12 -5.12 2.36
CA ASP A 13 -3.20 -4.12 3.43
C ASP A 13 -4.63 -3.94 3.96
N GLY A 14 -5.61 -3.94 3.05
CA GLY A 14 -7.02 -3.85 3.42
C GLY A 14 -7.47 -5.03 4.29
N LEU A 15 -7.18 -6.26 3.85
CA LEU A 15 -7.56 -7.47 4.58
C LEU A 15 -6.73 -7.75 5.85
N GLN A 16 -5.51 -7.20 5.94
CA GLN A 16 -4.58 -7.45 7.06
C GLN A 16 -5.17 -7.08 8.42
N ASN A 17 -5.99 -6.04 8.50
CA ASN A 17 -6.58 -5.55 9.75
C ASN A 17 -8.06 -5.92 9.93
N GLU A 18 -8.62 -6.79 9.08
CA GLU A 18 -9.99 -7.25 9.24
C GLU A 18 -10.13 -8.21 10.43
N SER A 19 -11.23 -8.08 11.16
CA SER A 19 -11.51 -8.93 12.33
C SER A 19 -11.77 -10.40 11.96
N THR A 20 -12.29 -10.62 10.76
CA THR A 20 -12.63 -11.95 10.24
C THR A 20 -11.61 -12.36 9.21
N VAL A 21 -11.08 -13.57 9.33
CA VAL A 21 -10.19 -14.15 8.30
C VAL A 21 -11.04 -14.51 7.09
N VAL A 22 -10.80 -13.83 5.97
CA VAL A 22 -11.43 -14.12 4.67
C VAL A 22 -10.87 -15.44 4.12
N PRO A 23 -11.72 -16.38 3.64
CA PRO A 23 -11.27 -17.62 3.02
C PRO A 23 -10.35 -17.39 1.81
N THR A 24 -9.40 -18.30 1.57
CA THR A 24 -8.42 -18.21 0.48
C THR A 24 -9.08 -18.05 -0.89
N GLU A 25 -10.17 -18.79 -1.15
CA GLU A 25 -10.91 -18.73 -2.41
C GLU A 25 -11.54 -17.35 -2.63
N ALA A 26 -12.06 -16.74 -1.57
CA ALA A 26 -12.63 -15.39 -1.65
C ALA A 26 -11.53 -14.34 -1.86
N LYS A 27 -10.31 -14.53 -1.33
CA LYS A 27 -9.18 -13.65 -1.64
C LYS A 27 -8.74 -13.78 -3.10
N ALA A 28 -8.68 -15.00 -3.62
CA ALA A 28 -8.34 -15.24 -5.03
C ALA A 28 -9.38 -14.60 -5.96
N GLU A 29 -10.66 -14.85 -5.72
CA GLU A 29 -11.75 -14.23 -6.48
C GLU A 29 -11.73 -12.70 -6.38
N PHE A 30 -11.39 -12.14 -5.22
CA PHE A 30 -11.24 -10.70 -5.06
C PHE A 30 -10.15 -10.13 -5.97
N ILE A 31 -8.95 -10.74 -5.95
CA ILE A 31 -7.83 -10.33 -6.80
C ILE A 31 -8.18 -10.43 -8.28
N GLU A 32 -8.79 -11.54 -8.71
CA GLU A 32 -9.20 -11.75 -10.09
C GLU A 32 -10.21 -10.69 -10.56
N ARG A 33 -11.20 -10.35 -9.71
CA ARG A 33 -12.17 -9.29 -9.99
C ARG A 33 -11.52 -7.91 -10.09
N LEU A 34 -10.56 -7.61 -9.21
CA LEU A 34 -9.81 -6.34 -9.23
C LEU A 34 -8.98 -6.19 -10.51
N VAL A 35 -8.26 -7.24 -10.91
CA VAL A 35 -7.52 -7.27 -12.18
C VAL A 35 -8.48 -7.15 -13.37
N ALA A 36 -9.62 -7.84 -13.34
CA ALA A 36 -10.64 -7.75 -14.39
C ALA A 36 -11.29 -6.36 -14.49
N ALA A 37 -11.35 -5.61 -13.37
CA ALA A 37 -11.77 -4.21 -13.35
C ALA A 37 -10.71 -3.25 -13.94
N GLY A 38 -9.57 -3.76 -14.41
CA GLY A 38 -8.54 -2.97 -15.08
C GLY A 38 -7.51 -2.34 -14.15
N LEU A 39 -7.43 -2.79 -12.89
CA LEU A 39 -6.37 -2.33 -11.99
C LEU A 39 -5.01 -2.88 -12.47
N PRO A 40 -4.03 -1.98 -12.74
CA PRO A 40 -2.77 -2.39 -13.36
C PRO A 40 -1.83 -3.11 -12.38
N ILE A 41 -1.98 -2.84 -11.08
CA ILE A 41 -1.17 -3.43 -10.02
C ILE A 41 -2.10 -3.75 -8.85
N VAL A 42 -2.07 -5.01 -8.41
CA VAL A 42 -2.82 -5.51 -7.25
C VAL A 42 -1.85 -6.23 -6.32
N GLU A 43 -1.65 -5.70 -5.12
CA GLU A 43 -0.79 -6.32 -4.10
C GLU A 43 -1.52 -7.50 -3.46
N ALA A 44 -1.08 -8.70 -3.81
CA ALA A 44 -1.85 -9.92 -3.55
C ALA A 44 -1.85 -10.33 -2.08
N THR A 45 -0.68 -10.30 -1.43
CA THR A 45 -0.51 -10.85 -0.08
C THR A 45 0.82 -10.45 0.57
N SER A 46 1.12 -11.04 1.73
CA SER A 46 2.34 -10.80 2.49
C SER A 46 2.93 -12.09 3.06
N PHE A 47 4.25 -12.24 2.98
CA PHE A 47 5.00 -13.30 3.65
C PHE A 47 5.46 -12.90 5.07
N VAL A 48 4.59 -12.18 5.78
CA VAL A 48 4.74 -11.95 7.23
C VAL A 48 4.49 -13.24 8.01
N HIS A 49 5.01 -13.28 9.24
CA HIS A 49 4.87 -14.46 10.06
C HIS A 49 3.40 -14.61 10.54
N PRO A 50 2.73 -15.76 10.29
CA PRO A 50 1.29 -15.95 10.53
C PRO A 50 0.80 -15.66 11.96
N ARG A 51 1.68 -15.79 12.95
CA ARG A 51 1.36 -15.43 14.35
C ARG A 51 1.04 -13.94 14.54
N TRP A 52 1.65 -13.06 13.75
CA TRP A 52 1.45 -11.61 13.86
C TRP A 52 0.29 -11.14 12.98
N VAL A 53 0.13 -11.76 11.81
CA VAL A 53 -0.92 -11.44 10.85
C VAL A 53 -1.57 -12.75 10.38
N PRO A 54 -2.50 -13.33 11.15
CA PRO A 54 -3.18 -14.56 10.78
C PRO A 54 -4.03 -14.41 9.51
N GLN A 55 -4.48 -13.19 9.20
CA GLN A 55 -5.27 -12.85 8.02
C GLN A 55 -4.56 -13.21 6.72
N LEU A 56 -3.22 -13.27 6.69
CA LEU A 56 -2.41 -13.53 5.50
C LEU A 56 -1.59 -14.83 5.61
N ALA A 57 -1.97 -15.72 6.53
CA ALA A 57 -1.26 -16.99 6.75
C ALA A 57 -1.24 -17.92 5.53
N ASP A 58 -2.24 -17.78 4.67
CA ASP A 58 -2.51 -18.55 3.45
C ASP A 58 -1.79 -18.02 2.19
N ALA A 59 -0.86 -17.05 2.33
CA ALA A 59 -0.16 -16.42 1.20
C ALA A 59 0.36 -17.39 0.12
N GLY A 60 0.94 -18.52 0.53
CA GLY A 60 1.46 -19.52 -0.42
C GLY A 60 0.35 -20.29 -1.15
N GLU A 61 -0.74 -20.60 -0.46
CA GLU A 61 -1.91 -21.26 -1.05
C GLU A 61 -2.61 -20.33 -2.04
N LEU A 62 -2.78 -19.05 -1.64
CA LEU A 62 -3.36 -18.01 -2.48
C LEU A 62 -2.59 -17.82 -3.78
N LEU A 63 -1.26 -17.66 -3.71
CA LEU A 63 -0.44 -17.50 -4.91
C LEU A 63 -0.45 -18.76 -5.79
N THR A 64 -0.50 -19.95 -5.20
CA THR A 64 -0.63 -21.20 -5.96
C THR A 64 -1.98 -21.25 -6.70
N MET A 65 -3.05 -20.79 -6.06
CA MET A 65 -4.40 -20.73 -6.65
C MET A 65 -4.47 -19.74 -7.82
N LEU A 66 -3.78 -18.60 -7.71
CA LEU A 66 -3.68 -17.58 -8.77
C LEU A 66 -2.77 -18.00 -9.93
N GLY A 67 -1.97 -19.05 -9.77
CA GLY A 67 -1.12 -19.62 -10.82
C GLY A 67 -0.10 -18.62 -11.38
N GLU A 68 0.12 -18.67 -12.70
CA GLU A 68 1.09 -17.79 -13.38
C GLU A 68 0.76 -16.31 -13.23
N ALA A 69 -0.53 -15.93 -13.20
CA ALA A 69 -0.93 -14.54 -13.03
C ALA A 69 -0.48 -14.00 -11.66
N GLY A 70 -0.53 -14.83 -10.62
CA GLY A 70 -0.12 -14.49 -9.26
C GLY A 70 1.37 -14.11 -9.13
N LYS A 71 2.25 -14.60 -10.01
CA LYS A 71 3.70 -14.31 -9.96
C LYS A 71 4.03 -12.85 -10.23
N SER A 72 3.24 -12.21 -11.09
CA SER A 72 3.38 -10.80 -11.45
C SER A 72 2.76 -9.84 -10.43
N LEU A 73 2.04 -10.36 -9.42
CA LEU A 73 1.41 -9.53 -8.40
C LEU A 73 2.41 -9.23 -7.29
N PRO A 74 2.55 -7.96 -6.85
CA PRO A 74 3.41 -7.63 -5.74
C PRO A 74 3.00 -8.32 -4.43
N VAL A 75 4.01 -8.69 -3.66
CA VAL A 75 3.83 -9.29 -2.33
C VAL A 75 4.75 -8.63 -1.31
N LEU A 76 4.25 -8.42 -0.09
CA LEU A 76 5.06 -7.84 0.98
C LEU A 76 6.01 -8.89 1.56
N VAL A 77 7.31 -8.58 1.60
CA VAL A 77 8.39 -9.46 2.08
C VAL A 77 9.18 -8.72 3.17
N PRO A 78 8.95 -9.02 4.46
CA PRO A 78 9.60 -8.27 5.54
C PRO A 78 11.07 -8.67 5.79
N ASN A 79 11.49 -9.85 5.35
CA ASN A 79 12.84 -10.39 5.64
C ASN A 79 13.19 -11.56 4.69
N GLU A 80 14.42 -12.06 4.79
CA GLU A 80 14.96 -13.15 3.96
C GLU A 80 14.13 -14.43 3.98
N ARG A 81 13.48 -14.79 5.11
CA ARG A 81 12.61 -15.98 5.15
C ARG A 81 11.34 -15.78 4.33
N GLY A 82 10.82 -14.56 4.29
CA GLY A 82 9.73 -14.20 3.39
C GLY A 82 10.19 -14.23 1.93
N LEU A 83 11.43 -13.79 1.68
CA LEU A 83 12.03 -13.82 0.34
C LEU A 83 12.22 -15.24 -0.17
N ASP A 84 12.69 -16.17 0.67
CA ASP A 84 12.82 -17.59 0.31
C ASP A 84 11.49 -18.12 -0.26
N ARG A 85 10.38 -17.86 0.44
CA ARG A 85 9.04 -18.27 0.01
C ARG A 85 8.60 -17.58 -1.27
N ALA A 86 8.87 -16.28 -1.42
CA ALA A 86 8.56 -15.53 -2.62
C ALA A 86 9.30 -16.09 -3.84
N LEU A 87 10.58 -16.41 -3.70
CA LEU A 87 11.41 -17.03 -4.73
C LEU A 87 10.95 -18.45 -5.08
N GLU A 88 10.62 -19.27 -4.07
CA GLU A 88 10.09 -20.63 -4.27
C GLU A 88 8.79 -20.63 -5.10
N LEU A 89 7.96 -19.60 -4.94
CA LEU A 89 6.71 -19.42 -5.68
C LEU A 89 6.87 -18.64 -6.99
N GLY A 90 8.09 -18.17 -7.29
CA GLY A 90 8.40 -17.46 -8.53
C GLY A 90 7.82 -16.05 -8.59
N CYS A 91 7.67 -15.36 -7.45
CA CYS A 91 7.20 -13.97 -7.42
C CYS A 91 8.23 -13.06 -8.13
N GLU A 92 7.73 -12.10 -8.91
CA GLU A 92 8.54 -11.16 -9.70
C GLU A 92 8.67 -9.79 -9.03
N HIS A 93 7.68 -9.41 -8.21
CA HIS A 93 7.61 -8.12 -7.53
C HIS A 93 7.46 -8.31 -6.02
N ILE A 94 8.31 -7.64 -5.25
CA ILE A 94 8.20 -7.62 -3.79
C ILE A 94 8.13 -6.21 -3.25
N ALA A 95 7.60 -6.06 -2.04
CA ALA A 95 7.70 -4.83 -1.30
C ALA A 95 8.33 -5.03 0.09
N ILE A 96 9.13 -4.08 0.53
CA ILE A 96 9.60 -3.96 1.92
C ILE A 96 8.91 -2.78 2.60
N PHE A 97 8.84 -2.76 3.92
CA PHE A 97 8.24 -1.64 4.65
C PHE A 97 9.13 -1.17 5.80
N GLY A 98 9.47 0.11 5.80
CA GLY A 98 10.18 0.79 6.86
C GLY A 98 9.31 1.82 7.59
N SER A 99 9.81 2.27 8.74
CA SER A 99 9.23 3.34 9.54
C SER A 99 10.08 4.60 9.46
N ALA A 100 9.45 5.77 9.37
CA ALA A 100 10.11 7.04 9.54
C ALA A 100 10.45 7.36 11.01
N THR A 101 9.79 6.71 11.98
CA THR A 101 9.93 7.01 13.43
C THR A 101 10.46 5.83 14.24
N GLU A 102 11.15 6.15 15.34
CA GLU A 102 11.83 5.19 16.22
C GLU A 102 10.81 4.30 16.95
N THR A 103 9.78 4.92 17.51
CA THR A 103 8.78 4.26 18.34
C THR A 103 7.90 3.31 17.52
N PHE A 104 7.51 3.70 16.30
CA PHE A 104 6.77 2.80 15.41
C PHE A 104 7.67 1.67 14.89
N ALA A 105 8.95 1.93 14.58
CA ALA A 105 9.90 0.87 14.24
C ALA A 105 10.02 -0.16 15.39
N GLN A 106 10.15 0.31 16.64
CA GLN A 106 10.25 -0.59 17.79
C GLN A 106 8.98 -1.40 18.01
N ARG A 107 7.80 -0.79 17.85
CA ARG A 107 6.54 -1.51 18.06
C ARG A 107 6.18 -2.47 16.94
N ASN A 108 6.49 -2.13 15.70
CA ASN A 108 6.04 -2.90 14.54
C ASN A 108 7.10 -3.83 13.96
N LEU A 109 8.37 -3.45 14.05
CA LEU A 109 9.50 -4.24 13.58
C LEU A 109 10.30 -4.87 14.71
N ASN A 110 10.08 -4.45 15.97
CA ASN A 110 10.90 -4.84 17.12
C ASN A 110 12.38 -4.48 16.91
N ARG A 111 12.64 -3.31 16.32
CA ARG A 111 13.95 -2.77 15.93
C ARG A 111 13.97 -1.26 16.09
N SER A 112 15.15 -0.67 16.25
CA SER A 112 15.31 0.78 16.13
C SER A 112 15.14 1.28 14.69
N LEU A 113 15.07 2.61 14.54
CA LEU A 113 15.01 3.26 13.23
C LEU A 113 16.23 2.91 12.35
N ASP A 114 17.40 2.72 12.95
CA ASP A 114 18.61 2.35 12.21
C ASP A 114 18.74 0.84 11.99
N GLU A 115 18.31 0.03 12.95
CA GLU A 115 18.43 -1.43 12.88
C GLU A 115 17.51 -2.05 11.83
N GLN A 116 16.40 -1.41 11.47
CA GLN A 116 15.49 -1.92 10.43
C GLN A 116 16.22 -2.11 9.08
N PHE A 117 17.20 -1.26 8.76
CA PHE A 117 17.93 -1.34 7.50
C PHE A 117 18.80 -2.58 7.39
N ALA A 118 19.35 -3.06 8.51
CA ALA A 118 20.12 -4.30 8.54
C ALA A 118 19.25 -5.54 8.21
N MET A 119 17.93 -5.43 8.34
CA MET A 119 16.98 -6.47 7.92
C MET A 119 16.64 -6.36 6.43
N PHE A 120 16.51 -5.13 5.92
CA PHE A 120 16.14 -4.88 4.53
C PHE A 120 17.30 -5.12 3.57
N GLU A 121 18.51 -4.67 3.90
CA GLU A 121 19.68 -4.75 3.03
C GLU A 121 19.94 -6.16 2.43
N PRO A 122 20.02 -7.25 3.22
CA PRO A 122 20.21 -8.59 2.65
C PRO A 122 19.02 -9.04 1.80
N THR A 123 17.80 -8.69 2.23
CA THR A 123 16.56 -9.02 1.52
C THR A 123 16.51 -8.35 0.14
N VAL A 124 16.73 -7.03 0.07
CA VAL A 124 16.70 -6.26 -1.17
C VAL A 124 17.84 -6.67 -2.10
N THR A 125 19.06 -6.81 -1.56
CA THR A 125 20.23 -7.22 -2.35
C THR A 125 19.97 -8.55 -3.04
N ARG A 126 19.54 -9.57 -2.26
CA ARG A 126 19.27 -10.90 -2.81
C ARG A 126 18.09 -10.92 -3.76
N ALA A 127 17.01 -10.15 -3.49
CA ALA A 127 15.88 -10.04 -4.41
C ALA A 127 16.34 -9.51 -5.78
N ARG A 128 17.16 -8.46 -5.79
CA ARG A 128 17.71 -7.88 -7.03
C ARG A 128 18.67 -8.82 -7.75
N GLU A 129 19.49 -9.59 -7.03
CA GLU A 129 20.34 -10.64 -7.62
C GLU A 129 19.53 -11.72 -8.34
N HIS A 130 18.30 -11.97 -7.89
CA HIS A 130 17.35 -12.90 -8.53
C HIS A 130 16.47 -12.21 -9.59
N GLY A 131 16.69 -10.93 -9.86
CA GLY A 131 15.96 -10.17 -10.87
C GLY A 131 14.57 -9.68 -10.46
N LEU A 132 14.23 -9.73 -9.16
CA LEU A 132 12.96 -9.20 -8.66
C LEU A 132 12.98 -7.68 -8.66
N ASP A 133 11.82 -7.10 -8.97
CA ASP A 133 11.54 -5.70 -8.75
C ASP A 133 11.17 -5.46 -7.29
N VAL A 134 11.66 -4.37 -6.70
CA VAL A 134 11.53 -4.09 -5.27
C VAL A 134 10.89 -2.73 -5.06
N ARG A 135 9.73 -2.69 -4.43
CA ARG A 135 9.09 -1.48 -3.91
C ARG A 135 9.44 -1.27 -2.43
N ALA A 136 9.51 -0.03 -1.99
CA ALA A 136 9.66 0.27 -0.57
C ALA A 136 8.52 1.17 -0.06
N TYR A 137 8.00 0.85 1.12
CA TYR A 137 7.08 1.70 1.87
C TYR A 137 7.82 2.43 2.99
N VAL A 138 7.49 3.71 3.21
CA VAL A 138 7.85 4.47 4.41
C VAL A 138 6.56 4.82 5.14
N SER A 139 6.41 4.32 6.36
CA SER A 139 5.29 4.68 7.23
C SER A 139 5.59 5.92 8.08
N MET A 140 4.54 6.53 8.63
CA MET A 140 4.62 7.70 9.51
C MET A 140 5.25 8.94 8.86
N CYS A 141 5.00 9.16 7.57
CA CYS A 141 5.57 10.29 6.83
C CYS A 141 5.04 11.67 7.26
N TRP A 142 3.83 11.75 7.81
CA TRP A 142 3.18 13.02 8.18
C TRP A 142 2.81 13.14 9.67
N GLY A 143 3.05 12.10 10.44
CA GLY A 143 2.74 12.05 11.86
C GLY A 143 2.87 10.64 12.42
N ASP A 144 3.09 10.56 13.73
CA ASP A 144 3.18 9.33 14.49
C ASP A 144 2.28 9.43 15.74
N PRO A 145 1.54 8.37 16.09
CA PRO A 145 0.59 8.42 17.21
C PRO A 145 1.25 8.55 18.60
N TRP A 146 2.56 8.34 18.70
CA TRP A 146 3.34 8.42 19.93
C TRP A 146 4.35 9.57 19.93
N GLU A 147 5.00 9.85 18.80
CA GLU A 147 6.00 10.90 18.66
C GLU A 147 5.40 12.24 18.20
N GLY A 148 4.18 12.24 17.64
CA GLY A 148 3.51 13.42 17.14
C GLY A 148 4.01 13.81 15.74
N ALA A 149 4.42 15.07 15.57
CA ALA A 149 4.89 15.55 14.28
C ALA A 149 6.24 14.93 13.91
N VAL A 150 6.35 14.39 12.69
CA VAL A 150 7.58 13.77 12.19
C VAL A 150 8.35 14.79 11.35
N PRO A 151 9.64 15.05 11.64
CA PRO A 151 10.43 16.00 10.87
C PRO A 151 10.62 15.56 9.41
N VAL A 152 10.47 16.50 8.47
CA VAL A 152 10.57 16.24 7.02
C VAL A 152 11.92 15.61 6.65
N GLU A 153 13.01 16.13 7.22
CA GLU A 153 14.36 15.65 7.00
C GLU A 153 14.56 14.19 7.44
N GLN A 154 13.84 13.76 8.49
CA GLN A 154 13.89 12.39 8.97
C GLN A 154 13.20 11.44 7.98
N VAL A 155 12.02 11.84 7.48
CA VAL A 155 11.28 11.07 6.48
C VAL A 155 12.09 10.95 5.18
N VAL A 156 12.69 12.05 4.73
CA VAL A 156 13.54 12.07 3.53
C VAL A 156 14.78 11.20 3.72
N SER A 157 15.44 11.28 4.88
CA SER A 157 16.61 10.44 5.20
C SER A 157 16.27 8.95 5.15
N VAL A 158 15.16 8.54 5.77
CA VAL A 158 14.71 7.14 5.77
C VAL A 158 14.32 6.69 4.36
N GLY A 159 13.51 7.47 3.67
CA GLY A 159 13.06 7.16 2.32
C GLY A 159 14.21 7.04 1.33
N LYS A 160 15.18 7.96 1.39
CA LYS A 160 16.40 7.90 0.58
C LYS A 160 17.22 6.64 0.88
N ARG A 161 17.38 6.27 2.14
CA ARG A 161 18.10 5.04 2.50
C ARG A 161 17.42 3.79 1.96
N LEU A 162 16.09 3.71 2.04
CA LEU A 162 15.34 2.59 1.45
C LEU A 162 15.49 2.55 -0.08
N PHE A 163 15.44 3.70 -0.74
CA PHE A 163 15.62 3.80 -2.19
C PHE A 163 17.05 3.41 -2.61
N ASP A 164 18.06 3.88 -1.89
CA ASP A 164 19.48 3.60 -2.15
C ASP A 164 19.84 2.11 -1.95
N LEU A 165 19.04 1.33 -1.21
CA LEU A 165 19.17 -0.15 -1.16
C LEU A 165 18.83 -0.81 -2.51
N GLY A 166 18.09 -0.11 -3.37
CA GLY A 166 17.74 -0.57 -4.71
C GLY A 166 16.25 -0.74 -4.96
N ALA A 167 15.39 -0.05 -4.20
CA ALA A 167 13.98 0.01 -4.54
C ALA A 167 13.78 0.79 -5.85
N SER A 168 12.85 0.35 -6.70
CA SER A 168 12.48 1.01 -7.94
C SER A 168 11.46 2.14 -7.73
N GLN A 169 10.66 2.05 -6.66
CA GLN A 169 9.67 3.04 -6.28
C GLN A 169 9.56 3.13 -4.75
N LEU A 170 9.32 4.34 -4.24
CA LEU A 170 9.11 4.63 -2.83
C LEU A 170 7.67 5.11 -2.58
N SER A 171 6.89 4.37 -1.79
CA SER A 171 5.55 4.78 -1.35
C SER A 171 5.61 5.49 0.01
N LEU A 172 5.16 6.75 0.03
CA LEU A 172 5.12 7.60 1.21
C LEU A 172 3.76 7.46 1.92
N GLY A 173 3.77 6.91 3.13
CA GLY A 173 2.59 6.53 3.88
C GLY A 173 2.17 7.53 4.97
N ASP A 174 0.97 8.10 4.82
CA ASP A 174 0.24 8.76 5.90
C ASP A 174 -0.56 7.73 6.70
N THR A 175 0.17 6.90 7.44
CA THR A 175 -0.36 5.68 8.09
C THR A 175 -1.45 5.94 9.13
N ILE A 176 -1.53 7.16 9.67
CA ILE A 176 -2.60 7.56 10.61
C ILE A 176 -3.58 8.58 10.01
N GLY A 177 -3.38 9.03 8.77
CA GLY A 177 -4.29 9.90 8.04
C GLY A 177 -4.31 11.34 8.55
N VAL A 178 -3.23 11.83 9.18
CA VAL A 178 -3.16 13.19 9.78
C VAL A 178 -2.52 14.21 8.85
N GLY A 179 -1.96 13.77 7.74
CA GLY A 179 -1.36 14.63 6.72
C GLY A 179 -2.38 15.60 6.13
N THR A 180 -1.89 16.74 5.67
CA THR A 180 -2.70 17.76 5.01
C THR A 180 -2.04 18.18 3.70
N ALA A 181 -2.83 18.67 2.75
CA ALA A 181 -2.38 18.98 1.39
C ALA A 181 -1.12 19.86 1.34
N GLY A 182 -0.97 20.85 2.24
CA GLY A 182 0.23 21.69 2.32
C GLY A 182 1.47 20.94 2.83
N ALA A 183 1.30 20.02 3.78
CA ALA A 183 2.38 19.18 4.29
C ALA A 183 2.81 18.12 3.26
N VAL A 184 1.89 17.65 2.41
CA VAL A 184 2.20 16.77 1.27
C VAL A 184 3.16 17.47 0.31
N GLY A 185 2.83 18.69 -0.15
CA GLY A 185 3.70 19.45 -1.04
C GLY A 185 5.10 19.71 -0.44
N THR A 186 5.14 20.09 0.84
CA THR A 186 6.41 20.32 1.57
C THR A 186 7.32 19.09 1.57
N LEU A 187 6.74 17.91 1.83
CA LEU A 187 7.52 16.67 1.88
C LEU A 187 8.02 16.25 0.49
N LEU A 188 7.16 16.38 -0.54
CA LEU A 188 7.54 16.04 -1.91
C LEU A 188 8.63 16.99 -2.45
N ASP A 189 8.55 18.28 -2.16
CA ASP A 189 9.62 19.24 -2.48
C ASP A 189 10.97 18.85 -1.84
N ALA A 190 10.94 18.34 -0.61
CA ALA A 190 12.13 17.91 0.09
C ALA A 190 12.73 16.61 -0.49
N PHE A 191 11.89 15.66 -0.94
CA PHE A 191 12.37 14.48 -1.67
C PHE A 191 12.99 14.85 -3.03
N ASN A 192 12.33 15.74 -3.79
CA ASN A 192 12.87 16.26 -5.05
C ASN A 192 14.23 16.95 -4.83
N ALA A 193 14.36 17.76 -3.79
CA ALA A 193 15.63 18.40 -3.42
C ALA A 193 16.73 17.40 -3.00
N ALA A 194 16.34 16.24 -2.46
CA ALA A 194 17.24 15.14 -2.11
C ALA A 194 17.58 14.21 -3.29
N GLY A 195 17.06 14.51 -4.50
CA GLY A 195 17.35 13.76 -5.72
C GLY A 195 16.45 12.57 -5.97
N LEU A 196 15.29 12.47 -5.30
CA LEU A 196 14.24 11.49 -5.60
C LEU A 196 13.07 12.22 -6.28
N PRO A 197 13.03 12.24 -7.63
CA PRO A 197 11.96 12.90 -8.39
C PRO A 197 10.58 12.23 -8.22
N ASP A 198 9.51 12.96 -8.52
CA ASP A 198 8.12 12.48 -8.32
C ASP A 198 7.74 11.20 -9.10
N ASP A 199 8.46 10.87 -10.18
CA ASP A 199 8.21 9.65 -10.98
C ASP A 199 8.65 8.36 -10.29
N VAL A 200 9.58 8.44 -9.32
CA VAL A 200 9.95 7.31 -8.44
C VAL A 200 9.20 7.32 -7.11
N LEU A 201 8.33 8.30 -6.90
CA LEU A 201 7.51 8.42 -5.69
C LEU A 201 6.08 7.93 -5.94
N ALA A 202 5.54 7.30 -4.92
CA ALA A 202 4.13 7.00 -4.78
C ALA A 202 3.63 7.52 -3.44
N VAL A 203 2.32 7.62 -3.29
CA VAL A 203 1.69 8.07 -2.05
C VAL A 203 0.62 7.11 -1.59
N HIS A 204 0.55 6.92 -0.28
CA HIS A 204 -0.38 6.06 0.40
C HIS A 204 -1.05 6.85 1.52
N PHE A 205 -2.29 7.26 1.31
CA PHE A 205 -3.02 8.12 2.26
C PHE A 205 -4.15 7.35 2.93
N HIS A 206 -4.17 7.36 4.27
CA HIS A 206 -5.35 6.92 5.01
C HIS A 206 -6.39 8.04 5.12
N ASP A 207 -7.67 7.69 5.06
CA ASP A 207 -8.81 8.63 5.16
C ASP A 207 -9.35 8.74 6.60
N THR A 208 -8.53 8.45 7.61
CA THR A 208 -8.90 8.51 9.04
C THR A 208 -9.54 9.84 9.42
N TYR A 209 -9.00 10.95 8.91
CA TYR A 209 -9.47 12.32 9.17
C TYR A 209 -10.11 12.98 7.94
N GLY A 210 -10.52 12.21 6.93
CA GLY A 210 -11.15 12.73 5.71
C GLY A 210 -10.20 13.54 4.81
N GLN A 211 -8.88 13.33 4.94
CA GLN A 211 -7.86 14.11 4.22
C GLN A 211 -7.37 13.41 2.94
N ALA A 212 -7.66 12.13 2.75
CA ALA A 212 -6.92 11.31 1.79
C ALA A 212 -7.09 11.77 0.35
N LEU A 213 -8.31 12.10 -0.09
CA LEU A 213 -8.54 12.64 -1.45
C LEU A 213 -7.90 14.01 -1.65
N ALA A 214 -7.93 14.89 -0.64
CA ALA A 214 -7.30 16.20 -0.73
C ALA A 214 -5.77 16.08 -0.84
N ASN A 215 -5.18 15.15 -0.08
CA ASN A 215 -3.77 14.83 -0.12
C ASN A 215 -3.36 14.17 -1.45
N ALA A 216 -4.18 13.24 -1.97
CA ALA A 216 -3.98 12.62 -3.28
C ALA A 216 -4.03 13.67 -4.40
N TYR A 217 -5.00 14.58 -4.37
CA TYR A 217 -5.08 15.69 -5.32
C TYR A 217 -3.84 16.58 -5.25
N ALA A 218 -3.36 16.92 -4.05
CA ALA A 218 -2.15 17.72 -3.87
C ALA A 218 -0.90 17.02 -4.43
N ALA A 219 -0.73 15.72 -4.16
CA ALA A 219 0.38 14.93 -4.70
C ALA A 219 0.31 14.83 -6.24
N TRP A 220 -0.88 14.66 -6.81
CA TRP A 220 -1.08 14.65 -8.26
C TRP A 220 -0.72 15.98 -8.92
N GLN A 221 -1.17 17.09 -8.33
CA GLN A 221 -0.83 18.44 -8.80
C GLN A 221 0.67 18.72 -8.72
N HIS A 222 1.35 18.14 -7.73
CA HIS A 222 2.79 18.29 -7.54
C HIS A 222 3.60 17.53 -8.59
N GLY A 223 3.22 16.27 -8.88
CA GLY A 223 3.91 15.48 -9.92
C GLY A 223 3.73 13.97 -9.79
N VAL A 224 3.28 13.48 -8.64
CA VAL A 224 3.12 12.05 -8.36
C VAL A 224 2.07 11.43 -9.29
N ARG A 225 2.36 10.22 -9.76
CA ARG A 225 1.48 9.46 -10.68
C ARG A 225 1.08 8.09 -10.17
N THR A 226 1.62 7.61 -9.05
CA THR A 226 1.22 6.35 -8.43
C THR A 226 0.58 6.57 -7.07
N PHE A 227 -0.61 6.01 -6.89
CA PHE A 227 -1.43 6.18 -5.69
C PHE A 227 -1.86 4.83 -5.15
N ASP A 228 -1.60 4.61 -3.88
CA ASP A 228 -2.04 3.41 -3.19
C ASP A 228 -3.45 3.64 -2.66
N ALA A 229 -4.34 2.70 -2.94
CA ALA A 229 -5.73 2.73 -2.51
C ALA A 229 -6.25 1.32 -2.29
N SER A 230 -7.36 1.21 -1.57
CA SER A 230 -7.95 -0.07 -1.18
C SER A 230 -9.40 -0.12 -1.64
N ALA A 231 -9.75 -1.10 -2.45
CA ALA A 231 -11.09 -1.26 -3.01
C ALA A 231 -12.12 -1.36 -1.87
N GLY A 232 -13.21 -0.60 -1.99
CA GLY A 232 -14.24 -0.50 -0.97
C GLY A 232 -13.82 0.25 0.28
N GLY A 233 -12.60 0.81 0.35
CA GLY A 233 -12.03 1.39 1.55
C GLY A 233 -11.69 0.34 2.61
N LEU A 234 -11.25 -0.86 2.20
CA LEU A 234 -10.85 -1.91 3.13
C LEU A 234 -9.61 -1.51 3.94
N GLY A 235 -9.54 -2.04 5.15
CA GLY A 235 -8.52 -1.68 6.13
C GLY A 235 -9.02 -0.64 7.13
N GLY A 236 -8.57 -0.80 8.36
CA GLY A 236 -8.72 0.17 9.45
C GLY A 236 -7.36 0.49 10.03
N CYS A 237 -7.24 1.63 10.68
CA CYS A 237 -6.03 1.95 11.44
C CYS A 237 -6.18 1.33 12.85
N PRO A 238 -5.42 0.28 13.24
CA PRO A 238 -5.53 -0.29 14.58
C PRO A 238 -5.15 0.69 15.70
N TYR A 239 -4.54 1.84 15.34
CA TYR A 239 -4.09 2.89 16.25
C TYR A 239 -5.03 4.11 16.30
N ALA A 240 -5.99 4.20 15.38
CA ALA A 240 -7.06 5.18 15.45
C ALA A 240 -8.35 4.40 15.77
N GLU A 241 -9.11 4.81 16.77
CA GLU A 241 -10.43 4.21 17.10
C GLU A 241 -11.49 4.47 15.99
N SER A 242 -11.05 4.70 14.75
CA SER A 242 -11.81 5.05 13.55
C SER A 242 -12.03 3.83 12.67
N ALA A 243 -13.22 3.75 12.08
CA ALA A 243 -13.58 2.73 11.09
C ALA A 243 -12.94 2.95 9.70
N THR A 244 -12.27 4.09 9.47
CA THR A 244 -11.61 4.40 8.18
C THR A 244 -10.09 4.21 8.27
N GLY A 245 -9.54 3.41 7.36
CA GLY A 245 -8.09 3.22 7.15
C GLY A 245 -7.70 3.77 5.79
N ASN A 246 -7.48 2.91 4.80
CA ASN A 246 -7.08 3.29 3.45
C ASN A 246 -8.08 4.19 2.72
N LEU A 247 -7.56 5.02 1.81
CA LEU A 247 -8.38 5.67 0.79
C LEU A 247 -9.09 4.61 -0.08
N ALA A 248 -10.40 4.78 -0.27
CA ALA A 248 -11.17 3.92 -1.15
C ALA A 248 -10.79 4.12 -2.63
N THR A 249 -10.48 3.03 -3.33
CA THR A 249 -10.09 3.06 -4.76
C THR A 249 -11.18 3.68 -5.63
N GLU A 250 -12.45 3.44 -5.34
CA GLU A 250 -13.59 4.01 -6.07
C GLU A 250 -13.67 5.51 -5.91
N ASP A 251 -13.46 6.01 -4.70
CA ASP A 251 -13.47 7.45 -4.39
C ASP A 251 -12.33 8.15 -5.15
N LEU A 252 -11.15 7.50 -5.26
CA LEU A 252 -10.00 7.99 -6.02
C LEU A 252 -10.27 7.98 -7.54
N VAL A 253 -10.79 6.87 -8.09
CA VAL A 253 -11.16 6.77 -9.50
C VAL A 253 -12.23 7.79 -9.87
N TRP A 254 -13.22 7.99 -8.99
CA TRP A 254 -14.26 9.01 -9.18
C TRP A 254 -13.67 10.41 -9.28
N MET A 255 -12.74 10.76 -8.38
CA MET A 255 -12.04 12.06 -8.44
C MET A 255 -11.28 12.22 -9.76
N PHE A 256 -10.44 11.26 -10.14
CA PHE A 256 -9.66 11.36 -11.38
C PHE A 256 -10.52 11.40 -12.64
N ARG A 257 -11.60 10.61 -12.69
CA ARG A 257 -12.58 10.67 -13.77
C ARG A 257 -13.21 12.07 -13.88
N GLY A 258 -13.58 12.68 -12.74
CA GLY A 258 -14.11 14.04 -12.70
C GLY A 258 -13.11 15.11 -13.14
N LEU A 259 -11.82 14.88 -12.90
CA LEU A 259 -10.72 15.72 -13.37
C LEU A 259 -10.34 15.48 -14.85
N GLY A 260 -10.95 14.49 -15.51
CA GLY A 260 -10.63 14.11 -16.89
C GLY A 260 -9.30 13.35 -17.04
N VAL A 261 -8.83 12.72 -15.96
CA VAL A 261 -7.58 11.94 -15.92
C VAL A 261 -7.90 10.46 -16.12
N GLU A 262 -7.22 9.80 -17.07
CA GLU A 262 -7.41 8.38 -17.34
C GLU A 262 -6.65 7.49 -16.35
N THR A 263 -7.38 6.62 -15.66
CA THR A 263 -6.83 5.57 -14.78
C THR A 263 -6.83 4.18 -15.42
N GLY A 264 -7.64 3.97 -16.46
CA GLY A 264 -7.84 2.66 -17.09
C GLY A 264 -8.77 1.71 -16.33
N VAL A 265 -9.31 2.13 -15.18
CA VAL A 265 -10.15 1.29 -14.31
C VAL A 265 -11.64 1.40 -14.69
N ASP A 266 -12.31 0.25 -14.82
CA ASP A 266 -13.76 0.15 -14.92
C ASP A 266 -14.39 0.36 -13.53
N LEU A 267 -14.93 1.55 -13.31
CA LEU A 267 -15.53 1.92 -12.05
C LEU A 267 -16.76 1.07 -11.69
N ASP A 268 -17.58 0.67 -12.67
CA ASP A 268 -18.80 -0.10 -12.39
C ASP A 268 -18.42 -1.53 -11.94
N ALA A 269 -17.43 -2.12 -12.59
CA ALA A 269 -16.87 -3.41 -12.20
C ALA A 269 -16.20 -3.35 -10.81
N LEU A 270 -15.47 -2.27 -10.53
CA LEU A 270 -14.84 -2.05 -9.22
C LEU A 270 -15.89 -1.92 -8.11
N VAL A 271 -16.93 -1.11 -8.32
CA VAL A 271 -18.04 -0.97 -7.35
C VAL A 271 -18.70 -2.31 -7.09
N ALA A 272 -19.02 -3.08 -8.14
CA ALA A 272 -19.61 -4.42 -7.98
C ALA A 272 -18.70 -5.38 -7.20
N THR A 273 -17.38 -5.29 -7.40
CA THR A 273 -16.38 -6.08 -6.68
C THR A 273 -16.37 -5.74 -5.20
N SER A 274 -16.39 -4.45 -4.85
CA SER A 274 -16.39 -3.99 -3.46
C SER A 274 -17.72 -4.25 -2.75
N THR A 275 -18.86 -4.14 -3.44
CA THR A 275 -20.16 -4.56 -2.91
C THR A 275 -20.17 -6.05 -2.60
N TRP A 276 -19.59 -6.88 -3.48
CA TRP A 276 -19.47 -8.32 -3.22
C TRP A 276 -18.58 -8.61 -2.01
N MET A 277 -17.40 -7.99 -1.91
CA MET A 277 -16.50 -8.18 -0.77
C MET A 277 -17.10 -7.68 0.55
N ALA A 278 -17.85 -6.58 0.53
CA ALA A 278 -18.64 -6.12 1.68
C ALA A 278 -19.64 -7.21 2.14
N GLY A 279 -20.26 -7.92 1.20
CA GLY A 279 -21.10 -9.10 1.48
C GLY A 279 -20.33 -10.25 2.13
N VAL A 280 -19.13 -10.55 1.65
CA VAL A 280 -18.23 -11.59 2.23
C VAL A 280 -17.83 -11.23 3.66
N LEU A 281 -17.49 -9.97 3.93
CA LEU A 281 -17.11 -9.48 5.25
C LEU A 281 -18.30 -9.28 6.19
N GLY A 282 -19.53 -9.27 5.65
CA GLY A 282 -20.76 -9.04 6.43
C GLY A 282 -20.89 -7.62 6.97
N ARG A 283 -20.22 -6.63 6.36
CA ARG A 283 -20.25 -5.22 6.76
C ARG A 283 -20.29 -4.31 5.52
N PRO A 284 -20.94 -3.13 5.57
CA PRO A 284 -20.98 -2.22 4.43
C PRO A 284 -19.59 -1.68 4.08
N SER A 285 -19.41 -1.34 2.81
CA SER A 285 -18.19 -0.67 2.32
C SER A 285 -18.11 0.76 2.86
N PRO A 286 -16.94 1.19 3.38
CA PRO A 286 -16.67 2.60 3.71
C PRO A 286 -16.63 3.55 2.51
N SER A 287 -16.48 3.07 1.27
CA SER A 287 -16.45 3.93 0.09
C SER A 287 -17.76 4.71 -0.05
N ARG A 288 -17.63 6.02 -0.26
CA ARG A 288 -18.77 6.92 -0.49
C ARG A 288 -19.36 6.68 -1.88
N VAL A 289 -18.50 6.38 -2.86
CA VAL A 289 -18.93 6.05 -4.22
C VAL A 289 -19.68 4.72 -4.27
N VAL A 290 -19.18 3.67 -3.62
CA VAL A 290 -19.91 2.39 -3.51
C VAL A 290 -21.27 2.64 -2.86
N THR A 291 -21.32 3.32 -1.72
CA THR A 291 -22.58 3.62 -1.02
C THR A 291 -23.60 4.35 -1.90
N ALA A 292 -23.15 5.22 -2.80
CA ALA A 292 -24.02 5.98 -3.68
C ALA A 292 -24.47 5.21 -4.93
N LEU A 293 -23.71 4.19 -5.35
CA LEU A 293 -23.92 3.47 -6.61
C LEU A 293 -24.40 2.02 -6.45
N SER A 294 -24.35 1.45 -5.23
CA SER A 294 -24.75 0.07 -4.92
C SER A 294 -26.20 -0.08 -4.46
#